data_AF-A0AAD8MIN8-F1
#
_entry.id   AF-A0AAD8MIN8-F1
#
_cell.length_a   1.000
_cell.length_b   1.000
_cell.length_c   1.000
_cell.angle_alpha   90.00
_cell.angle_beta   90.00
_cell.angle_gamma   90.00
#
_symmetry.space_group_name_H-M   'P 1'
#
loop_
_entity.id
_entity.type
_entity.pdbx_description
1 polymer ?
#
loop_
_entity_poly.entity_id
_entity_poly.type
_entity_poly.pdbx_seq_one_letter_code
_entity_poly.pdbx_strand_id
1 'polypeptide(L)'
;MNSEIDMVGVIEQDHTSEDQRTLDEIQRGWLLNPETDLSRKKSKPINLGCIICSRKAFKWTVGLVILAILVIGLPTIRTKSLPEHHPQTRQLDNYTAALHDALLFFNEQKSGRLPKENYNISWRADSGLQDGNFTERGLIGGYYDAGDNTKYHFPMAFVMTMLSWSVLEYEGKYKNREEYEHVLELIKWGTDYLLLTFDSFASSIPCIYS
;
A
#
# COMPACT_ATOMS: atom_id res chain seq x y z
N MET A 1 -15.17 18.95 110.90
CA MET A 1 -13.76 19.03 111.29
C MET A 1 -13.06 17.90 110.57
N ASN A 2 -12.26 18.24 109.53
CA ASN A 2 -11.31 17.39 108.76
C ASN A 2 -11.96 16.20 107.99
N SER A 3 -11.54 15.70 106.84
CA SER A 3 -10.51 15.93 105.80
C SER A 3 -10.81 14.88 104.68
N GLU A 4 -10.01 14.82 103.62
CA GLU A 4 -9.95 13.78 102.55
C GLU A 4 -10.83 13.99 101.29
N ILE A 5 -10.31 14.16 100.07
CA ILE A 5 -9.27 13.45 99.27
C ILE A 5 -9.83 12.20 98.55
N ASP A 6 -9.52 12.08 97.25
CA ASP A 6 -9.59 10.86 96.40
C ASP A 6 -10.91 10.34 95.79
N MET A 7 -11.72 11.17 95.08
CA MET A 7 -12.78 10.59 94.22
C MET A 7 -13.24 11.47 93.03
N VAL A 8 -12.35 12.00 92.21
CA VAL A 8 -12.72 12.47 90.85
C VAL A 8 -11.89 11.78 89.75
N GLY A 9 -10.82 11.06 90.12
CA GLY A 9 -10.00 10.21 89.25
C GLY A 9 -10.69 8.94 88.71
N VAL A 10 -12.01 8.88 88.67
CA VAL A 10 -12.78 7.77 88.06
C VAL A 10 -13.72 8.25 86.96
N ILE A 11 -14.12 9.53 86.96
CA ILE A 11 -15.18 10.02 86.07
C ILE A 11 -14.67 10.35 84.66
N GLU A 12 -13.37 10.64 84.49
CA GLU A 12 -12.82 11.00 83.17
C GLU A 12 -12.29 9.79 82.35
N GLN A 13 -12.24 8.59 82.94
CA GLN A 13 -11.88 7.36 82.22
C GLN A 13 -13.10 6.50 81.81
N ASP A 14 -14.26 6.71 82.43
CA ASP A 14 -15.47 5.91 82.14
C ASP A 14 -16.14 6.34 80.82
N HIS A 15 -16.18 7.65 80.54
CA HIS A 15 -16.87 8.21 79.37
C HIS A 15 -16.27 7.82 78.00
N THR A 16 -14.99 7.46 77.93
CA THR A 16 -14.35 7.07 76.65
C THR A 16 -14.55 5.59 76.32
N SER A 17 -14.88 4.76 77.31
CA SER A 17 -15.06 3.32 77.14
C SER A 17 -16.47 2.95 76.69
N GLU A 18 -17.48 3.73 77.08
CA GLU A 18 -18.89 3.50 76.72
C GLU A 18 -19.16 3.87 75.24
N ASP A 19 -18.55 4.95 74.75
CA ASP A 19 -18.74 5.47 73.38
C ASP A 19 -18.10 4.57 72.30
N GLN A 20 -17.04 3.82 72.63
CA GLN A 20 -16.49 2.81 71.73
C GLN A 20 -17.39 1.57 71.63
N ARG A 21 -18.10 1.23 72.71
CA ARG A 21 -19.01 0.07 72.74
C ARG A 21 -20.28 0.30 71.90
N THR A 22 -20.78 1.54 71.86
CA THR A 22 -21.97 1.91 71.08
C THR A 22 -21.72 1.89 69.57
N LEU A 23 -20.55 2.33 69.12
CA LEU A 23 -20.16 2.30 67.70
C LEU A 23 -20.05 0.86 67.16
N ASP A 24 -19.51 -0.06 67.97
CA ASP A 24 -19.42 -1.48 67.61
C ASP A 24 -20.78 -2.19 67.57
N GLU A 25 -21.74 -1.78 68.41
CA GLU A 25 -23.13 -2.29 68.37
C GLU A 25 -23.91 -1.75 67.15
N ILE A 26 -23.70 -0.48 66.77
CA ILE A 26 -24.36 0.14 65.61
C ILE A 26 -23.83 -0.42 64.29
N GLN A 27 -22.53 -0.74 64.19
CA GLN A 27 -21.99 -1.42 63.00
C GLN A 27 -22.46 -2.88 62.85
N ARG A 28 -22.83 -3.55 63.95
CA ARG A 28 -23.34 -4.94 63.93
C ARG A 28 -24.81 -5.07 63.55
N GLY A 29 -25.60 -3.98 63.62
CA GLY A 29 -27.02 -3.96 63.25
C GLY A 29 -27.31 -3.89 61.75
N TRP A 30 -26.34 -3.47 60.92
CA TRP A 30 -26.52 -3.31 59.47
C TRP A 30 -26.25 -4.57 58.64
N LEU A 31 -25.96 -5.71 59.27
CA LEU A 31 -25.39 -6.86 58.56
C LEU A 31 -26.07 -8.22 58.80
N LEU A 32 -27.39 -8.31 59.03
CA LEU A 32 -28.15 -9.56 58.79
C LEU A 32 -29.70 -9.37 58.67
N ASN A 33 -30.21 -9.63 57.46
CA ASN A 33 -31.61 -9.89 57.02
C ASN A 33 -32.09 -11.31 57.47
N PRO A 34 -33.30 -11.87 57.19
CA PRO A 34 -34.52 -11.43 56.43
C PRO A 34 -35.93 -11.86 57.00
N GLU A 35 -37.04 -11.40 56.39
CA GLU A 35 -38.32 -12.13 56.05
C GLU A 35 -39.40 -11.10 55.62
N THR A 36 -39.68 -10.90 54.32
CA THR A 36 -40.80 -11.46 53.52
C THR A 36 -42.20 -11.39 54.14
N ASP A 37 -43.11 -10.61 53.53
CA ASP A 37 -44.43 -11.16 53.18
C ASP A 37 -45.12 -10.48 51.96
N LEU A 38 -45.97 -11.28 51.32
CA LEU A 38 -46.46 -11.26 49.94
C LEU A 38 -47.65 -10.31 49.65
N SER A 39 -47.78 -9.82 48.38
CA SER A 39 -48.98 -10.12 47.56
C SER A 39 -48.94 -9.66 46.07
N ARG A 40 -49.38 -10.59 45.19
CA ARG A 40 -50.03 -10.48 43.86
C ARG A 40 -49.25 -10.56 42.51
N LYS A 41 -49.26 -11.80 41.98
CA LYS A 41 -49.71 -12.29 40.63
C LYS A 41 -48.93 -11.98 39.31
N LYS A 42 -48.01 -12.91 39.00
CA LYS A 42 -47.76 -13.70 37.77
C LYS A 42 -47.86 -13.08 36.35
N SER A 43 -46.69 -13.02 35.68
CA SER A 43 -46.48 -13.63 34.35
C SER A 43 -45.33 -14.64 34.47
N LYS A 44 -45.41 -15.80 33.80
CA LYS A 44 -44.40 -16.87 33.92
C LYS A 44 -43.12 -16.48 33.16
N PRO A 45 -41.96 -16.29 33.83
CA PRO A 45 -40.68 -16.20 33.16
C PRO A 45 -40.20 -17.59 32.76
N ILE A 46 -39.60 -17.70 31.56
CA ILE A 46 -38.83 -18.88 31.17
C ILE A 46 -37.47 -18.74 31.87
N ASN A 47 -37.18 -19.64 32.80
CA ASN A 47 -35.92 -19.69 33.52
C ASN A 47 -34.85 -20.37 32.65
N LEU A 48 -33.94 -19.58 32.10
CA LEU A 48 -32.52 -19.95 32.01
C LEU A 48 -31.82 -19.09 33.06
N GLY A 49 -30.99 -19.73 33.90
CA GLY A 49 -30.44 -19.16 35.13
C GLY A 49 -30.11 -17.66 35.07
N CYS A 50 -30.74 -16.91 35.99
CA CYS A 50 -30.42 -15.54 36.39
C CYS A 50 -30.31 -14.50 35.25
N ILE A 51 -31.45 -14.02 34.73
CA ILE A 51 -31.77 -12.62 34.37
C ILE A 51 -33.18 -12.63 33.72
N ILE A 52 -34.19 -12.08 34.40
CA ILE A 52 -35.51 -11.84 33.81
C ILE A 52 -35.46 -10.48 33.11
N CYS A 53 -35.23 -10.48 31.80
CA CYS A 53 -35.43 -9.29 30.96
C CYS A 53 -36.57 -9.56 29.97
N SER A 54 -37.45 -8.58 29.79
CA SER A 54 -38.52 -8.63 28.79
C SER A 54 -37.96 -9.02 27.42
N ARG A 55 -38.67 -9.87 26.65
CA ARG A 55 -38.26 -10.25 25.27
C ARG A 55 -37.96 -9.04 24.38
N LYS A 56 -38.61 -7.91 24.66
CA LYS A 56 -38.34 -6.63 23.99
C LYS A 56 -36.99 -6.05 24.42
N ALA A 57 -36.73 -5.98 25.73
CA ALA A 57 -35.44 -5.54 26.27
C ALA A 57 -34.29 -6.40 25.77
N PHE A 58 -34.45 -7.72 25.70
CA PHE A 58 -33.44 -8.63 25.16
C PHE A 58 -33.13 -8.37 23.68
N LYS A 59 -34.14 -8.06 22.85
CA LYS A 59 -33.91 -7.69 21.44
C LYS A 59 -33.16 -6.36 21.32
N TRP A 60 -33.48 -5.39 22.16
CA TRP A 60 -32.79 -4.09 22.19
C TRP A 60 -31.35 -4.21 22.67
N THR A 61 -31.06 -5.01 23.70
CA THR A 61 -29.70 -5.22 24.19
C THR A 61 -28.84 -5.96 23.17
N VAL A 62 -29.37 -7.01 22.53
CA VAL A 62 -28.67 -7.72 21.45
C VAL A 62 -28.41 -6.79 20.26
N GLY A 63 -29.38 -5.96 19.88
CA GLY A 63 -29.21 -4.97 18.81
C GLY A 63 -28.11 -3.94 19.10
N LEU A 64 -28.06 -3.41 20.34
CA LEU A 64 -27.02 -2.46 20.75
C LEU A 64 -25.62 -3.09 20.77
N VAL A 65 -25.51 -4.35 21.22
CA VAL A 65 -24.23 -5.07 21.23
C VAL A 65 -23.74 -5.33 19.80
N ILE A 66 -24.62 -5.73 18.88
CA ILE A 66 -24.26 -5.92 17.46
C ILE A 66 -23.82 -4.59 16.83
N LEU A 67 -24.54 -3.50 17.10
CA LEU A 67 -24.18 -2.17 16.61
C LEU A 67 -22.81 -1.72 17.17
N ALA A 68 -22.56 -1.94 18.45
CA ALA A 68 -21.27 -1.65 19.07
C ALA A 68 -20.14 -2.49 18.44
N ILE A 69 -20.37 -3.77 18.18
CA ILE A 69 -19.40 -4.64 17.50
C ILE A 69 -19.14 -4.19 16.07
N LEU A 70 -20.14 -3.70 15.32
CA LEU A 70 -19.91 -3.16 13.98
C LEU A 70 -19.13 -1.84 14.02
N VAL A 71 -19.47 -0.95 14.94
CA VAL A 71 -18.81 0.36 15.09
C VAL A 71 -17.37 0.23 15.60
N ILE A 72 -17.06 -0.77 16.42
CA ILE A 72 -15.71 -0.97 17.00
C ILE A 72 -14.89 -2.01 16.23
N GLY A 73 -15.53 -3.05 15.70
CA GLY A 73 -14.90 -4.13 14.94
C GLY A 73 -14.45 -3.71 13.54
N LEU A 74 -15.25 -2.90 12.83
CA LEU A 74 -14.87 -2.46 11.48
C LEU A 74 -13.64 -1.54 11.46
N PRO A 75 -13.47 -0.57 12.40
CA PRO A 75 -12.24 0.23 12.45
C PRO A 75 -11.00 -0.56 12.87
N THR A 76 -11.12 -1.50 13.81
CA THR A 76 -9.97 -2.27 14.31
C THR A 76 -9.39 -3.24 13.28
N ILE A 77 -10.22 -3.75 12.36
CA ILE A 77 -9.74 -4.54 11.22
C ILE A 77 -8.94 -3.67 10.25
N ARG A 78 -9.36 -2.42 10.03
CA ARG A 78 -8.69 -1.49 9.08
C ARG A 78 -7.39 -0.91 9.62
N THR A 79 -7.25 -0.76 10.94
CA THR A 79 -5.98 -0.28 11.54
C THR A 79 -4.89 -1.36 11.58
N LYS A 80 -5.27 -2.64 11.61
CA LYS A 80 -4.31 -3.76 11.49
C LYS A 80 -3.90 -4.08 10.06
N SER A 81 -4.60 -3.54 9.06
CA SER A 81 -4.19 -3.62 7.65
C SER A 81 -3.33 -2.43 7.20
N LEU A 82 -2.87 -1.57 8.14
CA LEU A 82 -1.92 -0.52 7.80
C LEU A 82 -0.56 -1.17 7.58
N PRO A 83 0.05 -1.09 6.37
CA PRO A 83 1.37 -1.65 6.15
C PRO A 83 2.35 -0.93 7.07
N GLU A 84 3.00 -1.67 7.98
CA GLU A 84 4.17 -1.15 8.69
C GLU A 84 5.15 -0.65 7.62
N HIS A 85 5.54 0.62 7.73
CA HIS A 85 6.71 1.12 7.01
C HIS A 85 7.92 0.38 7.54
N HIS A 86 8.24 -0.77 6.93
CA HIS A 86 9.57 -1.33 7.00
C HIS A 86 10.53 -0.24 6.49
N PRO A 87 11.55 0.15 7.28
CA PRO A 87 12.63 0.92 6.70
C PRO A 87 13.16 0.09 5.53
N GLN A 88 13.03 0.63 4.31
CA GLN A 88 13.60 0.00 3.14
C GLN A 88 15.09 -0.17 3.43
N THR A 89 15.54 -1.40 3.67
CA THR A 89 16.93 -1.76 3.46
C THR A 89 17.23 -1.36 2.03
N ARG A 90 18.06 -0.34 1.84
CA ARG A 90 18.51 0.12 0.52
C ARG A 90 19.10 -1.10 -0.17
N GLN A 91 18.31 -1.78 -1.00
CA GLN A 91 18.76 -2.93 -1.74
C GLN A 91 19.89 -2.43 -2.64
N LEU A 92 20.94 -3.21 -2.79
CA LEU A 92 21.98 -2.87 -3.74
C LEU A 92 21.34 -2.94 -5.11
N ASP A 93 21.01 -1.79 -5.69
CA ASP A 93 20.34 -1.69 -6.97
C ASP A 93 21.14 -2.46 -8.02
N ASN A 94 20.52 -3.47 -8.62
CA ASN A 94 21.15 -4.23 -9.69
C ASN A 94 21.05 -3.44 -10.99
N TYR A 95 21.88 -2.40 -11.12
CA TYR A 95 21.95 -1.57 -12.32
C TYR A 95 22.35 -2.35 -13.57
N THR A 96 22.93 -3.54 -13.42
CA THR A 96 23.24 -4.42 -14.56
C THR A 96 21.98 -5.00 -15.16
N ALA A 97 21.08 -5.53 -14.32
CA ALA A 97 19.78 -6.01 -14.76
C ALA A 97 18.94 -4.85 -15.32
N ALA A 98 18.92 -3.71 -14.63
CA ALA A 98 18.19 -2.54 -15.10
C ALA A 98 18.69 -2.03 -16.46
N LEU A 99 20.01 -2.07 -16.71
CA LEU A 99 20.57 -1.71 -18.01
C LEU A 99 20.15 -2.70 -19.10
N HIS A 100 20.25 -4.01 -18.83
CA HIS A 100 19.82 -5.04 -19.76
C HIS A 100 18.35 -4.88 -20.14
N ASP A 101 17.48 -4.72 -19.15
CA ASP A 101 16.04 -4.53 -19.35
C ASP A 101 15.74 -3.23 -20.13
N ALA A 102 16.48 -2.16 -19.86
CA ALA A 102 16.34 -0.90 -20.59
C ALA A 102 16.75 -1.03 -22.06
N LEU A 103 17.79 -1.81 -22.39
CA LEU A 103 18.17 -2.09 -23.78
C LEU A 103 17.17 -3.06 -24.45
N LEU A 104 16.64 -4.02 -23.70
CA LEU A 104 15.60 -4.93 -24.19
C LEU A 104 14.33 -4.18 -24.60
N PHE A 105 13.93 -3.14 -23.85
CA PHE A 105 12.83 -2.25 -24.24
C PHE A 105 13.01 -1.67 -25.65
N PHE A 106 14.22 -1.29 -26.06
CA PHE A 106 14.43 -0.82 -27.43
C PHE A 106 14.17 -1.91 -28.47
N ASN A 107 14.61 -3.14 -28.21
CA ASN A 107 14.28 -4.25 -29.11
C ASN A 107 12.77 -4.40 -29.28
N GLU A 108 12.00 -4.26 -28.20
CA GLU A 108 10.53 -4.31 -28.19
C GLU A 108 9.87 -3.19 -29.01
N GLN A 109 10.59 -2.12 -29.31
CA GLN A 109 10.09 -1.01 -30.11
C GLN A 109 10.51 -1.07 -31.59
N LYS A 110 11.41 -1.98 -31.99
CA LYS A 110 11.87 -2.10 -33.39
C LYS A 110 10.72 -2.38 -34.36
N SER A 111 10.52 -1.56 -35.38
CA SER A 111 9.55 -1.77 -36.47
C SER A 111 10.27 -2.23 -37.74
N GLY A 112 9.62 -2.98 -38.62
CA GLY A 112 10.21 -3.45 -39.87
C GLY A 112 10.44 -4.96 -39.87
N ARG A 113 11.45 -5.40 -40.64
CA ARG A 113 11.86 -6.81 -40.71
C ARG A 113 12.82 -7.10 -39.56
N LEU A 114 12.38 -7.84 -38.56
CA LEU A 114 13.19 -8.11 -37.39
C LEU A 114 14.31 -9.10 -37.73
N PRO A 115 15.53 -8.91 -37.18
CA PRO A 115 16.60 -9.89 -37.35
C PRO A 115 16.14 -11.23 -36.75
N LYS A 116 16.22 -12.31 -37.53
CA LYS A 116 15.81 -13.64 -37.05
C LYS A 116 16.88 -14.32 -36.20
N GLU A 117 18.11 -13.87 -36.36
CA GLU A 117 19.27 -14.35 -35.61
C GLU A 117 19.41 -13.48 -34.36
N ASN A 118 19.46 -14.11 -33.18
CA ASN A 118 19.67 -13.47 -31.87
C ASN A 118 18.59 -12.52 -31.34
N TYR A 119 17.38 -12.53 -31.92
CA TYR A 119 16.29 -11.69 -31.42
C TYR A 119 15.48 -12.38 -30.31
N ASN A 120 15.72 -11.95 -29.07
CA ASN A 120 15.26 -12.62 -27.85
C ASN A 120 13.80 -12.33 -27.44
N ILE A 121 12.96 -11.81 -28.34
CA ILE A 121 11.59 -11.41 -28.01
C ILE A 121 10.58 -12.21 -28.85
N SER A 122 10.01 -13.25 -28.25
CA SER A 122 9.14 -14.23 -28.92
C SER A 122 7.78 -13.70 -29.36
N TRP A 123 7.29 -12.63 -28.72
CA TRP A 123 5.97 -12.06 -28.99
C TRP A 123 6.01 -10.91 -30.00
N ARG A 124 7.19 -10.50 -30.45
CA ARG A 124 7.40 -9.50 -31.51
C ARG A 124 7.58 -10.20 -32.85
N ALA A 125 7.13 -9.56 -33.91
CA ALA A 125 7.20 -10.09 -35.28
C ALA A 125 7.40 -8.95 -36.29
N ASP A 126 7.68 -9.31 -37.54
CA ASP A 126 7.82 -8.36 -38.65
C ASP A 126 6.58 -7.45 -38.75
N SER A 127 6.80 -6.13 -38.82
CA SER A 127 5.73 -5.13 -38.85
C SER A 127 6.10 -3.94 -39.75
N GLY A 128 5.13 -3.07 -40.11
CA GLY A 128 5.41 -1.86 -40.90
C GLY A 128 6.04 -2.13 -42.28
N LEU A 129 5.75 -3.29 -42.89
CA LEU A 129 6.39 -3.73 -44.14
C LEU A 129 5.95 -2.94 -45.38
N GLN A 130 4.91 -2.11 -45.25
CA GLN A 130 4.40 -1.26 -46.33
C GLN A 130 4.68 0.23 -46.07
N ASP A 131 5.46 0.54 -45.03
CA ASP A 131 5.77 1.91 -44.67
C ASP A 131 6.58 2.57 -45.78
N GLY A 132 6.12 3.73 -46.25
CA GLY A 132 6.77 4.45 -47.34
C GLY A 132 6.66 3.77 -48.71
N ASN A 133 5.67 2.91 -48.97
CA ASN A 133 5.48 2.28 -50.29
C ASN A 133 5.25 3.31 -51.44
N PHE A 134 4.93 4.56 -51.11
CA PHE A 134 4.84 5.67 -52.05
C PHE A 134 6.19 6.36 -52.31
N THR A 135 7.26 6.00 -51.59
CA THR A 135 8.63 6.48 -51.80
C THR A 135 9.46 5.41 -52.50
N GLU A 136 10.41 5.80 -53.33
CA GLU A 136 11.25 4.85 -54.09
C GLU A 136 12.12 3.96 -53.18
N ARG A 137 12.41 4.43 -51.96
CA ARG A 137 13.32 3.75 -51.01
C ARG A 137 12.60 2.95 -49.93
N GLY A 138 11.29 3.14 -49.76
CA GLY A 138 10.55 2.63 -48.61
C GLY A 138 10.98 3.28 -47.29
N LEU A 139 10.16 3.12 -46.25
CA LEU A 139 10.40 3.62 -44.89
C LEU A 139 10.21 2.49 -43.86
N ILE A 140 10.67 1.29 -44.21
CA ILE A 140 10.64 0.10 -43.36
C ILE A 140 11.81 0.18 -42.38
N GLY A 141 11.57 -0.06 -41.09
CA GLY A 141 12.61 0.04 -40.05
C GLY A 141 12.24 1.00 -38.91
N GLY A 142 13.23 1.37 -38.12
CA GLY A 142 13.11 2.37 -37.06
C GLY A 142 12.40 1.86 -35.81
N TYR A 143 11.95 2.79 -34.97
CA TYR A 143 11.29 2.52 -33.69
C TYR A 143 9.88 3.09 -33.65
N TYR A 144 8.98 2.39 -32.98
CA TYR A 144 7.73 2.95 -32.51
C TYR A 144 7.97 3.88 -31.33
N ASP A 145 7.29 5.03 -31.30
CA ASP A 145 7.57 6.09 -30.33
C ASP A 145 7.19 5.70 -28.90
N ALA A 146 6.02 5.09 -28.74
CA ALA A 146 5.50 4.71 -27.43
C ALA A 146 4.66 3.42 -27.52
N GLY A 147 3.47 3.41 -26.91
CA GLY A 147 2.53 2.28 -26.95
C GLY A 147 1.69 2.21 -28.23
N ASP A 148 1.87 3.15 -29.15
CA ASP A 148 1.26 3.15 -30.47
C ASP A 148 2.24 2.66 -31.55
N ASN A 149 1.77 2.55 -32.79
CA ASN A 149 2.58 2.09 -33.91
C ASN A 149 3.07 3.26 -34.80
N THR A 150 3.09 4.48 -34.26
CA THR A 150 3.53 5.67 -35.00
C THR A 150 5.03 5.89 -34.82
N LYS A 151 5.71 6.33 -35.87
CA LYS A 151 7.16 6.60 -35.86
C LYS A 151 7.40 8.11 -35.92
N TYR A 152 7.54 8.74 -34.76
CA TYR A 152 7.88 10.16 -34.70
C TYR A 152 9.40 10.35 -34.82
N HIS A 153 9.85 11.07 -35.85
CA HIS A 153 11.29 11.23 -36.14
C HIS A 153 12.01 12.09 -35.10
N PHE A 154 11.37 13.14 -34.59
CA PHE A 154 11.99 14.05 -33.64
C PHE A 154 12.37 13.36 -32.30
N PRO A 155 11.45 12.69 -31.58
CA PRO A 155 11.82 11.93 -30.39
C PRO A 155 12.77 10.77 -30.69
N MET A 156 12.62 10.10 -31.84
CA MET A 156 13.56 9.04 -32.23
C MET A 156 15.00 9.56 -32.37
N ALA A 157 15.20 10.68 -33.08
CA ALA A 157 16.52 11.29 -33.23
C ALA A 157 17.11 11.73 -31.89
N PHE A 158 16.27 12.29 -30.99
CA PHE A 158 16.69 12.63 -29.64
C PHE A 158 17.17 11.41 -28.86
N VAL A 159 16.40 10.32 -28.86
CA VAL A 159 16.75 9.10 -28.13
C VAL A 159 18.00 8.43 -28.71
N MET A 160 18.15 8.37 -30.04
CA MET A 160 19.38 7.85 -30.66
C MET A 160 20.62 8.67 -30.29
N THR A 161 20.46 10.00 -30.16
CA THR A 161 21.55 10.89 -29.72
C THR A 161 21.91 10.62 -28.26
N MET A 162 20.93 10.52 -27.37
CA MET A 162 21.15 10.23 -25.96
C MET A 162 21.76 8.84 -25.73
N LEU A 163 21.31 7.83 -26.48
CA LEU A 163 21.86 6.48 -26.42
C LEU A 163 23.33 6.49 -26.88
N SER A 164 23.63 7.15 -28.00
CA SER A 164 24.99 7.32 -28.50
C SER A 164 25.90 8.05 -27.51
N TRP A 165 25.42 9.13 -26.91
CA TRP A 165 26.18 9.87 -25.89
C TRP A 165 26.45 8.98 -24.67
N SER A 166 25.47 8.20 -24.22
CA SER A 166 25.66 7.29 -23.09
C SER A 166 26.79 6.27 -23.35
N VAL A 167 26.91 5.77 -24.58
CA VAL A 167 27.96 4.83 -24.97
C VAL A 167 29.32 5.52 -25.03
N LEU A 168 29.38 6.76 -25.51
CA LEU A 168 30.61 7.55 -25.53
C LEU A 168 31.13 7.84 -24.11
N GLU A 169 30.25 8.18 -23.18
CA GLU A 169 30.63 8.52 -21.80
C GLU A 169 30.97 7.26 -20.97
N TYR A 170 30.22 6.17 -21.16
CA TYR A 170 30.28 4.99 -20.30
C TYR A 170 30.72 3.72 -21.03
N GLU A 171 31.50 3.84 -22.09
CA GLU A 171 31.94 2.73 -22.95
C GLU A 171 32.45 1.51 -22.14
N GLY A 172 33.35 1.76 -21.19
CA GLY A 172 33.92 0.70 -20.34
C GLY A 172 32.87 -0.02 -19.48
N LYS A 173 31.78 0.63 -19.10
CA LYS A 173 30.69 0.00 -18.35
C LYS A 173 29.88 -0.93 -19.25
N TYR A 174 29.55 -0.51 -20.47
CA TYR A 174 28.88 -1.36 -21.44
C TYR A 174 29.71 -2.60 -21.79
N LYS A 175 31.03 -2.42 -22.02
CA LYS A 175 31.95 -3.53 -22.31
C LYS A 175 32.06 -4.53 -21.15
N ASN A 176 32.18 -4.03 -19.93
CA ASN A 176 32.25 -4.90 -18.73
C ASN A 176 30.95 -5.68 -18.45
N ARG A 177 29.83 -5.28 -19.07
CA ARG A 177 28.54 -5.96 -18.95
C ARG A 177 28.14 -6.74 -20.20
N GLU A 178 29.02 -6.81 -21.21
CA GLU A 178 28.77 -7.50 -22.49
C GLU A 178 27.59 -6.92 -23.31
N GLU A 179 27.15 -5.69 -22.99
CA GLU A 179 26.03 -5.00 -23.66
C GLU A 179 26.48 -4.03 -24.75
N TYR A 180 27.80 -3.90 -24.97
CA TYR A 180 28.37 -2.92 -25.89
C TYR A 180 27.93 -3.12 -27.35
N GLU A 181 28.02 -4.35 -27.85
CA GLU A 181 27.59 -4.65 -29.23
C GLU A 181 26.08 -4.50 -29.39
N HIS A 182 25.32 -4.88 -28.36
CA HIS A 182 23.87 -4.78 -28.36
C HIS A 182 23.42 -3.31 -28.47
N VAL A 183 23.96 -2.41 -27.65
CA VAL A 183 23.61 -0.98 -27.72
C VAL A 183 24.03 -0.34 -29.05
N LEU A 184 25.15 -0.76 -29.65
CA LEU A 184 25.55 -0.30 -30.97
C LEU A 184 24.59 -0.77 -32.07
N GLU A 185 24.09 -2.00 -31.99
CA GLU A 185 23.06 -2.51 -32.91
C GLU A 185 21.77 -1.70 -32.78
N LEU A 186 21.35 -1.36 -31.56
CA LEU A 186 20.18 -0.51 -31.30
C LEU A 186 20.32 0.88 -31.93
N ILE A 187 21.47 1.52 -31.72
CA ILE A 187 21.77 2.84 -32.31
C ILE A 187 21.75 2.73 -33.84
N LYS A 188 22.46 1.74 -34.39
CA LYS A 188 22.55 1.50 -35.84
C LYS A 188 21.17 1.31 -36.46
N TRP A 189 20.29 0.53 -35.83
CA TRP A 189 18.93 0.30 -36.31
C TRP A 189 18.13 1.59 -36.47
N GLY A 190 18.22 2.49 -35.47
CA GLY A 190 17.52 3.78 -35.52
C GLY A 190 18.15 4.75 -36.52
N THR A 191 19.48 4.82 -36.56
CA THR A 191 20.18 5.73 -37.49
C THR A 191 20.05 5.29 -38.94
N ASP A 192 20.05 3.99 -39.22
CA ASP A 192 19.82 3.46 -40.57
C ASP A 192 18.44 3.89 -41.08
N TYR A 193 17.41 3.82 -40.23
CA TYR A 193 16.08 4.31 -40.58
C TYR A 193 16.06 5.83 -40.80
N LEU A 194 16.70 6.63 -39.94
CA LEU A 194 16.77 8.08 -40.13
C LEU A 194 17.47 8.44 -41.45
N LEU A 195 18.49 7.69 -41.86
CA LEU A 195 19.13 7.88 -43.16
C LEU A 195 18.19 7.61 -44.35
N LEU A 196 17.25 6.66 -44.23
CA LEU A 196 16.22 6.43 -45.26
C LEU A 196 15.29 7.63 -45.44
N THR A 197 15.06 8.40 -44.38
CA THR A 197 14.20 9.59 -44.42
C THR A 197 14.85 10.78 -45.13
N PHE A 198 16.16 10.74 -45.37
CA PHE A 198 16.90 11.83 -45.99
C PHE A 198 17.18 11.55 -47.47
N ASP A 199 16.76 12.48 -48.33
CA ASP A 199 17.11 12.48 -49.74
C ASP A 199 18.15 13.56 -50.06
N SER A 200 19.42 13.15 -50.14
CA SER A 200 20.53 14.04 -50.51
C SER A 200 20.49 14.53 -51.97
N PHE A 201 19.69 13.90 -52.84
CA PHE A 201 19.62 14.21 -54.27
C PHE A 201 18.40 15.07 -54.62
N ALA A 202 17.52 15.35 -53.67
CA ALA A 202 16.36 16.21 -53.89
C ALA A 202 16.80 17.66 -54.15
N SER A 203 16.64 18.12 -55.39
CA SER A 203 16.94 19.50 -55.81
C SER A 203 15.82 20.50 -55.45
N SER A 204 14.66 19.99 -55.03
CA SER A 204 13.52 20.76 -54.53
C SER A 204 12.71 19.88 -53.57
N ILE A 205 11.95 20.47 -52.65
CA ILE A 205 11.04 19.73 -51.74
C ILE A 205 9.72 19.53 -52.50
N PRO A 206 9.41 18.34 -53.03
CA PRO A 206 8.24 18.18 -53.90
C PRO A 206 6.92 18.19 -53.11
N CYS A 207 6.95 17.82 -51.83
CA CYS A 207 5.79 17.82 -50.94
C CYS A 207 6.24 17.64 -49.47
N ILE A 208 5.68 18.42 -48.55
CA ILE A 208 5.80 18.16 -47.11
C ILE A 208 4.61 17.28 -46.73
N TYR A 209 4.84 15.99 -46.54
CA TYR A 209 3.83 15.09 -46.00
C TYR A 209 3.73 15.38 -44.49
N SER A 210 2.61 15.98 -44.07
CA SER A 210 2.24 16.22 -42.66
C SER A 210 1.29 15.15 -42.17
#